data_AF-A0A7V9GDT4-F1
#
_entry.id   AF-A0A7V9GDT4-F1
#
_cell.length_a   1.000
_cell.length_b   1.000
_cell.length_c   1.000
_cell.angle_alpha   90.00
_cell.angle_beta   90.00
_cell.angle_gamma   90.00
#
_symmetry.space_group_name_H-M   'P 1'
#
loop_
_entity.id
_entity.type
_entity.pdbx_description
1 polymer ?
#
loop_
_entity_poly.entity_id
_entity_poly.type
_entity_poly.pdbx_seq_one_letter_code
_entity_poly.pdbx_strand_id
1 'polypeptide(L)'
;QILEQTGTLPDCLVACVGGGSNSIGLFHPFLQDESIRMIGVEAGGKGNNLGEHAARFNKAGGGKIGVLQGTKSYLLQNEDGQIALTHSISAGLDYASVGPEHAFLQSIGRVEYAMATDDEALKAFEILSKTEGIIPALESSHAIAHLLKLAPEMSPSQTIIVNLSGRGDKDVNQVQEMLTLD
;
A
#
# COMPACT_ATOMS: atom_id res chain seq x y z
N GLN A 1 23.17 4.15 3.82
CA GLN A 1 22.04 3.20 3.63
C GLN A 1 21.79 2.85 2.16
N ILE A 2 21.10 3.62 1.30
CA ILE A 2 21.02 3.27 -0.15
C ILE A 2 22.13 3.91 -0.98
N LEU A 3 22.41 5.19 -0.76
CA LEU A 3 23.48 5.93 -1.47
C LEU A 3 24.86 5.29 -1.30
N GLU A 4 25.13 4.68 -0.15
CA GLU A 4 26.36 3.93 0.10
C GLU A 4 26.45 2.64 -0.73
N GLN A 5 25.30 2.03 -1.08
CA GLN A 5 25.23 0.78 -1.85
C GLN A 5 25.17 1.03 -3.35
N THR A 6 24.43 2.07 -3.78
CA THR A 6 24.13 2.32 -5.20
C THR A 6 24.86 3.53 -5.77
N GLY A 7 25.38 4.42 -4.94
CA GLY A 7 25.98 5.70 -5.36
C GLY A 7 24.97 6.74 -5.87
N THR A 8 23.68 6.39 -5.95
CA THR A 8 22.61 7.24 -6.49
C THR A 8 21.33 7.15 -5.65
N LEU A 9 20.48 8.17 -5.74
CA LEU A 9 19.13 8.12 -5.18
C LEU A 9 18.29 7.05 -5.88
N PRO A 10 17.24 6.53 -5.22
CA PRO A 10 16.37 5.52 -5.82
C PRO A 10 15.52 6.10 -6.94
N ASP A 11 15.12 5.28 -7.90
CA ASP A 11 14.18 5.67 -8.95
C ASP A 11 12.72 5.66 -8.46
N CYS A 12 12.41 4.73 -7.54
CA CYS A 12 11.06 4.54 -7.04
C CYS A 12 11.01 4.16 -5.56
N LEU A 13 10.03 4.71 -4.84
CA LEU A 13 9.67 4.37 -3.48
C LEU A 13 8.28 3.73 -3.47
N VAL A 14 8.13 2.59 -2.77
CA VAL A 14 6.85 1.88 -2.65
C VAL A 14 6.55 1.61 -1.17
N ALA A 15 5.32 1.89 -0.73
CA ALA A 15 4.87 1.62 0.62
C ALA A 15 3.37 1.35 0.68
N CYS A 16 2.92 0.51 1.61
CA CYS A 16 1.49 0.25 1.81
C CYS A 16 0.80 1.44 2.52
N VAL A 17 -0.47 1.67 2.23
CA VAL A 17 -1.23 2.83 2.72
C VAL A 17 -2.54 2.35 3.37
N GLY A 18 -2.53 2.27 4.69
CA GLY A 18 -3.74 2.28 5.52
C GLY A 18 -4.09 3.73 5.84
N GLY A 19 -3.84 4.17 7.08
CA GLY A 19 -3.85 5.60 7.42
C GLY A 19 -2.71 6.42 6.79
N GLY A 20 -1.56 5.78 6.51
CA GLY A 20 -0.45 6.37 5.74
C GLY A 20 0.81 6.76 6.51
N SER A 21 0.96 6.38 7.79
CA SER A 21 2.14 6.75 8.60
C SER A 21 3.47 6.20 8.06
N ASN A 22 3.51 4.91 7.71
CA ASN A 22 4.74 4.27 7.20
C ASN A 22 5.13 4.84 5.83
N SER A 23 4.15 5.08 4.96
CA SER A 23 4.35 5.59 3.62
C SER A 23 4.83 7.03 3.64
N ILE A 24 4.19 7.92 4.41
CA ILE A 24 4.65 9.29 4.51
C ILE A 24 6.03 9.39 5.17
N GLY A 25 6.33 8.52 6.13
CA GLY A 25 7.66 8.43 6.73
C GLY A 25 8.76 8.09 5.72
N LEU A 26 8.48 7.20 4.75
CA LEU A 26 9.40 6.91 3.66
C LEU A 26 9.46 8.05 2.63
N PHE A 27 8.32 8.63 2.27
CA PHE A 27 8.19 9.58 1.17
C PHE A 27 8.68 10.99 1.52
N HIS A 28 8.45 11.45 2.75
CA HIS A 28 8.64 12.84 3.16
C HIS A 28 10.06 13.39 2.85
N PRO A 29 11.17 12.66 3.09
CA PRO A 29 12.51 13.13 2.76
C PRO A 29 12.74 13.39 1.26
N PHE A 30 11.94 12.78 0.37
CA PHE A 30 12.13 12.80 -1.07
C PHE A 30 11.08 13.65 -1.81
N LEU A 31 10.23 14.39 -1.10
CA LEU A 31 9.15 15.16 -1.72
C LEU A 31 9.64 16.20 -2.74
N GLN A 32 10.85 16.73 -2.55
CA GLN A 32 11.46 17.71 -3.46
C GLN A 32 12.27 17.05 -4.60
N ASP A 33 12.53 15.75 -4.54
CA ASP A 33 13.27 15.02 -5.58
C ASP A 33 12.29 14.57 -6.68
N GLU A 34 11.97 15.47 -7.62
CA GLU A 34 10.96 15.24 -8.67
C GLU A 34 11.24 14.01 -9.56
N SER A 35 12.50 13.60 -9.68
CA SER A 35 12.89 12.39 -10.42
C SER A 35 12.49 11.09 -9.72
N ILE A 36 12.20 11.13 -8.42
CA ILE A 36 11.87 9.95 -7.63
C ILE A 36 10.36 9.72 -7.66
N ARG A 37 9.96 8.61 -8.26
CA ARG A 37 8.56 8.15 -8.26
C ARG A 37 8.18 7.62 -6.88
N MET A 38 6.97 7.91 -6.45
CA MET A 38 6.45 7.44 -5.15
C MET A 38 5.09 6.81 -5.32
N ILE A 39 4.94 5.58 -4.82
CA ILE A 39 3.74 4.77 -5.00
C ILE A 39 3.22 4.28 -3.65
N GLY A 40 2.06 4.77 -3.25
CA GLY A 40 1.29 4.25 -2.14
C GLY A 40 0.41 3.08 -2.58
N VAL A 41 0.41 1.97 -1.84
CA VAL A 41 -0.39 0.78 -2.18
C VAL A 41 -1.52 0.57 -1.17
N GLU A 42 -2.76 0.77 -1.60
CA GLU A 42 -3.95 0.54 -0.79
C GLU A 42 -4.44 -0.92 -0.88
N ALA A 43 -5.25 -1.35 0.09
CA ALA A 43 -5.86 -2.67 0.04
C ALA A 43 -7.01 -2.71 -0.96
N GLY A 44 -6.81 -3.47 -2.03
CA GLY A 44 -7.80 -3.76 -3.06
C GLY A 44 -8.84 -4.80 -2.65
N GLY A 45 -8.62 -5.49 -1.52
CA GLY A 45 -9.55 -6.47 -0.95
C GLY A 45 -9.91 -7.57 -1.96
N LYS A 46 -11.20 -7.87 -2.05
CA LYS A 46 -11.78 -8.93 -2.89
C LYS A 46 -12.53 -8.42 -4.13
N GLY A 47 -12.70 -7.10 -4.27
CA GLY A 47 -13.52 -6.52 -5.33
C GLY A 47 -13.51 -4.99 -5.33
N ASN A 48 -14.15 -4.38 -6.33
CA ASN A 48 -14.23 -2.92 -6.48
C ASN A 48 -15.52 -2.31 -5.90
N ASN A 49 -16.42 -3.12 -5.31
CA ASN A 49 -17.62 -2.57 -4.72
C ASN A 49 -17.32 -2.05 -3.32
N LEU A 50 -18.10 -1.05 -2.90
CA LEU A 50 -18.06 -0.52 -1.56
C LEU A 50 -18.30 -1.66 -0.53
N GLY A 51 -17.43 -1.79 0.47
CA GLY A 51 -17.44 -2.91 1.41
C GLY A 51 -16.58 -4.12 1.00
N GLU A 52 -15.96 -4.10 -0.18
CA GLU A 52 -15.11 -5.20 -0.67
C GLU A 52 -13.62 -4.85 -0.75
N HIS A 53 -13.26 -3.59 -0.43
CA HIS A 53 -11.89 -3.10 -0.42
C HIS A 53 -11.72 -1.98 0.62
N ALA A 54 -10.46 -1.55 0.81
CA ALA A 54 -10.11 -0.33 1.53
C ALA A 54 -9.30 0.65 0.64
N ALA A 55 -9.43 0.60 -0.68
CA ALA A 55 -8.81 1.55 -1.61
C ALA A 55 -9.61 2.87 -1.75
N ARG A 56 -9.13 3.97 -1.13
CA ARG A 56 -9.81 5.28 -1.14
C ARG A 56 -9.56 6.05 -2.43
N PHE A 57 -8.47 5.81 -3.15
CA PHE A 57 -8.14 6.51 -4.40
C PHE A 57 -8.56 5.73 -5.65
N ASN A 58 -9.23 4.58 -5.50
CA ASN A 58 -9.71 3.79 -6.64
C ASN A 58 -10.69 4.61 -7.50
N LYS A 59 -10.53 4.56 -8.83
CA LYS A 59 -11.43 5.25 -9.76
C LYS A 59 -12.82 4.61 -9.80
N ALA A 60 -12.90 3.31 -9.53
CA ALA A 60 -14.15 2.55 -9.48
C ALA A 60 -14.44 2.13 -8.04
N GLY A 61 -15.50 2.68 -7.43
CA GLY A 61 -15.87 2.36 -6.05
C GLY A 61 -14.99 2.96 -4.95
N GLY A 62 -14.02 3.81 -5.32
CA GLY A 62 -13.18 4.51 -4.35
C GLY A 62 -13.90 5.64 -3.59
N GLY A 63 -13.12 6.31 -2.76
CA GLY A 63 -13.59 7.29 -1.79
C GLY A 63 -13.94 8.64 -2.40
N LYS A 64 -14.72 9.41 -1.65
CA LYS A 64 -15.02 10.83 -1.92
C LYS A 64 -14.47 11.68 -0.78
N ILE A 65 -14.25 12.96 -1.04
CA ILE A 65 -13.87 13.90 0.01
C ILE A 65 -14.98 13.97 1.06
N GLY A 66 -14.61 13.85 2.32
CA GLY A 66 -15.50 14.01 3.46
C GLY A 66 -14.72 14.30 4.74
N VAL A 67 -15.40 14.25 5.89
CA VAL A 67 -14.79 14.47 7.20
C VAL A 67 -14.99 13.23 8.06
N LEU A 68 -13.89 12.62 8.49
CA LEU A 68 -13.89 11.48 9.41
C LEU A 68 -12.76 11.68 10.43
N GLN A 69 -13.05 11.36 11.70
CA GLN A 69 -12.05 11.35 12.78
C GLN A 69 -11.22 12.66 12.87
N GLY A 70 -11.86 13.81 12.65
CA GLY A 70 -11.26 15.13 12.84
C GLY A 70 -10.47 15.68 11.64
N THR A 71 -10.45 14.99 10.49
CA THR A 71 -9.75 15.47 9.29
C THR A 71 -10.65 15.46 8.05
N LYS A 72 -10.43 16.41 7.14
CA LYS A 72 -11.03 16.41 5.80
C LYS A 72 -10.10 15.69 4.84
N SER A 73 -10.52 14.55 4.33
CA SER A 73 -9.71 13.68 3.47
C SER A 73 -10.59 12.85 2.53
N TYR A 74 -9.99 11.96 1.74
CA TYR A 74 -10.74 10.92 1.03
C TYR A 74 -11.21 9.86 2.02
N LEU A 75 -12.46 9.43 1.85
CA LEU A 75 -13.00 8.31 2.59
C LEU A 75 -14.09 7.57 1.81
N LEU A 76 -14.22 6.27 2.09
CA LEU A 76 -15.24 5.39 1.56
C LEU A 76 -16.56 5.67 2.29
N GLN A 77 -17.56 6.12 1.53
CA GLN A 77 -18.87 6.50 2.06
C GLN A 77 -19.96 6.24 1.02
N ASN A 78 -21.18 5.98 1.48
CA ASN A 78 -22.34 5.83 0.61
C ASN A 78 -22.86 7.21 0.12
N GLU A 79 -23.94 7.21 -0.64
CA GLU A 79 -24.52 8.43 -1.22
C GLU A 79 -25.03 9.43 -0.16
N ASP A 80 -25.43 8.93 1.01
CA ASP A 80 -25.89 9.73 2.14
C ASP A 80 -24.73 10.26 3.02
N GLY A 81 -23.48 9.99 2.63
CA GLY A 81 -22.29 10.36 3.40
C GLY A 81 -22.04 9.50 4.64
N GLN A 82 -22.72 8.35 4.77
CA GLN A 82 -22.43 7.39 5.83
C GLN A 82 -21.14 6.63 5.51
N ILE A 83 -20.31 6.43 6.54
CA ILE A 83 -19.06 5.71 6.41
C ILE A 83 -19.34 4.28 5.97
N ALA A 84 -18.70 3.88 4.87
CA ALA A 84 -18.84 2.54 4.36
C ALA A 84 -18.07 1.52 5.21
N LEU A 85 -18.54 0.28 5.18
CA LEU A 85 -17.69 -0.85 5.57
C LEU A 85 -16.53 -0.99 4.60
N THR A 86 -15.46 -1.64 5.05
CA THR A 86 -14.27 -1.94 4.27
C THR A 86 -13.94 -3.43 4.36
N HIS A 87 -13.03 -3.86 3.49
CA HIS A 87 -12.48 -5.20 3.55
C HIS A 87 -11.02 -5.19 3.14
N SER A 88 -10.20 -5.88 3.93
CA SER A 88 -8.85 -6.30 3.57
C SER A 88 -8.50 -7.52 4.40
N ILE A 89 -7.70 -8.41 3.84
CA ILE A 89 -7.03 -9.47 4.60
C ILE A 89 -6.10 -8.92 5.68
N SER A 90 -5.61 -7.69 5.50
CA SER A 90 -4.70 -7.02 6.43
C SER A 90 -5.44 -6.04 7.32
N ALA A 91 -5.53 -6.36 8.61
CA ALA A 91 -6.18 -5.51 9.59
C ALA A 91 -5.60 -4.07 9.64
N GLY A 92 -4.30 -3.89 9.40
CA GLY A 92 -3.66 -2.57 9.40
C GLY A 92 -3.99 -1.69 8.18
N LEU A 93 -4.53 -2.28 7.10
CA LEU A 93 -4.95 -1.54 5.91
C LEU A 93 -6.48 -1.38 5.81
N ASP A 94 -7.24 -2.13 6.62
CA ASP A 94 -8.70 -2.13 6.64
C ASP A 94 -9.27 -0.85 7.29
N TYR A 95 -9.13 0.26 6.59
CA TYR A 95 -9.49 1.59 7.06
C TYR A 95 -10.17 2.42 5.98
N ALA A 96 -11.30 3.04 6.34
CA ALA A 96 -12.18 3.74 5.40
C ALA A 96 -11.66 5.09 4.93
N SER A 97 -10.65 5.67 5.57
CA SER A 97 -10.08 6.97 5.18
C SER A 97 -8.56 6.87 4.99
N VAL A 98 -7.91 8.01 4.78
CA VAL A 98 -6.46 8.12 4.56
C VAL A 98 -5.98 9.46 5.10
N GLY A 99 -4.73 9.56 5.54
CA GLY A 99 -4.16 10.80 6.04
C GLY A 99 -4.31 11.96 5.04
N PRO A 100 -4.64 13.19 5.50
CA PRO A 100 -4.89 14.33 4.61
C PRO A 100 -3.66 14.74 3.79
N GLU A 101 -2.45 14.45 4.25
CA GLU A 101 -1.23 14.69 3.48
C GLU A 101 -1.16 13.79 2.24
N HIS A 102 -1.56 12.52 2.36
CA HIS A 102 -1.69 11.64 1.20
C HIS A 102 -2.76 12.14 0.22
N ALA A 103 -3.90 12.63 0.73
CA ALA A 103 -4.92 13.25 -0.11
C ALA A 103 -4.40 14.47 -0.88
N PHE A 104 -3.62 15.32 -0.21
CA PHE A 104 -2.97 16.47 -0.85
C PHE A 104 -1.96 16.03 -1.92
N LEU A 105 -1.05 15.10 -1.59
CA LEU A 105 -0.04 14.59 -2.51
C LEU A 105 -0.62 13.89 -3.72
N GLN A 106 -1.75 13.20 -3.55
CA GLN A 106 -2.52 12.63 -4.65
C GLN A 106 -3.08 13.73 -5.56
N SER A 107 -3.66 14.78 -4.98
CA SER A 107 -4.32 15.86 -5.73
C SER A 107 -3.37 16.66 -6.61
N ILE A 108 -2.10 16.79 -6.19
CA ILE A 108 -1.06 17.47 -6.96
C ILE A 108 -0.23 16.51 -7.84
N GLY A 109 -0.56 15.21 -7.84
CA GLY A 109 0.14 14.19 -8.63
C GLY A 109 1.56 13.86 -8.16
N ARG A 110 1.94 14.25 -6.93
CA ARG A 110 3.29 13.98 -6.40
C ARG A 110 3.50 12.53 -6.01
N VAL A 111 2.43 11.87 -5.56
CA VAL A 111 2.41 10.46 -5.18
C VAL A 111 1.33 9.74 -5.98
N GLU A 112 1.71 8.63 -6.59
CA GLU A 112 0.82 7.70 -7.28
C GLU A 112 0.20 6.74 -6.27
N TYR A 113 -1.04 6.29 -6.51
CA TYR A 113 -1.70 5.31 -5.65
C TYR A 113 -2.15 4.12 -6.47
N ALA A 114 -1.68 2.94 -6.05
CA ALA A 114 -2.03 1.65 -6.60
C ALA A 114 -2.79 0.84 -5.56
N MET A 115 -3.21 -0.36 -5.95
CA MET A 115 -3.88 -1.31 -5.08
C MET A 115 -3.33 -2.71 -5.28
N ALA A 116 -3.40 -3.50 -4.22
CA ALA A 116 -3.13 -4.93 -4.25
C ALA A 116 -4.31 -5.69 -3.64
N THR A 117 -4.80 -6.73 -4.31
CA THR A 117 -5.87 -7.58 -3.77
C THR A 117 -5.36 -8.48 -2.65
N ASP A 118 -6.28 -9.09 -1.91
CA ASP A 118 -5.94 -10.02 -0.83
C ASP A 118 -5.12 -11.22 -1.37
N ASP A 119 -5.50 -11.77 -2.52
CA ASP A 119 -4.78 -12.86 -3.19
C ASP A 119 -3.36 -12.44 -3.61
N GLU A 120 -3.21 -11.22 -4.14
CA GLU A 120 -1.90 -10.69 -4.52
C GLU A 120 -1.00 -10.51 -3.30
N ALA A 121 -1.55 -10.00 -2.19
CA ALA A 121 -0.84 -9.83 -0.93
C ALA A 121 -0.42 -11.17 -0.31
N LEU A 122 -1.29 -12.19 -0.33
CA LEU A 122 -0.94 -13.55 0.13
C LEU A 122 0.18 -14.16 -0.70
N LYS A 123 0.09 -14.04 -2.02
CA LYS A 123 1.15 -14.53 -2.91
C LYS A 123 2.48 -13.81 -2.67
N ALA A 124 2.44 -12.50 -2.44
CA ALA A 124 3.63 -11.71 -2.14
C ALA A 124 4.26 -12.07 -0.79
N PHE A 125 3.43 -12.34 0.23
CA PHE A 125 3.87 -12.87 1.52
C PHE A 125 4.66 -14.18 1.33
N GLU A 126 4.09 -15.11 0.58
CA GLU A 126 4.67 -16.42 0.33
C GLU A 126 6.00 -16.31 -0.43
N ILE A 127 6.04 -15.51 -1.50
CA ILE A 127 7.23 -15.29 -2.31
C ILE A 127 8.37 -14.75 -1.44
N LEU A 128 8.15 -13.65 -0.71
CA LEU A 128 9.21 -13.06 0.10
C LEU A 128 9.71 -14.00 1.19
N SER A 129 8.79 -14.76 1.80
CA SER A 129 9.13 -15.77 2.82
C SER A 129 9.98 -16.90 2.25
N LYS A 130 9.64 -17.39 1.04
CA LYS A 130 10.34 -18.52 0.41
C LYS A 130 11.66 -18.12 -0.25
N THR A 131 11.76 -16.94 -0.84
CA THR A 131 12.96 -16.52 -1.59
C THR A 131 13.98 -15.82 -0.71
N GLU A 132 13.54 -14.95 0.19
CA GLU A 132 14.42 -14.12 1.01
C GLU A 132 14.49 -14.54 2.49
N GLY A 133 13.65 -15.49 2.91
CA GLY A 133 13.57 -15.91 4.31
C GLY A 133 13.02 -14.83 5.25
N ILE A 134 12.31 -13.84 4.70
CA ILE A 134 11.70 -12.75 5.46
C ILE A 134 10.19 -12.98 5.51
N ILE A 135 9.63 -13.05 6.71
CA ILE A 135 8.17 -13.17 6.91
C ILE A 135 7.58 -11.75 7.03
N PRO A 136 6.97 -11.17 5.98
CA PRO A 136 6.44 -9.81 6.02
C PRO A 136 5.10 -9.76 6.75
N ALA A 137 4.77 -8.62 7.36
CA ALA A 137 3.38 -8.35 7.74
C ALA A 137 2.49 -8.29 6.49
N LEU A 138 1.23 -8.73 6.59
CA LEU A 138 0.29 -8.67 5.47
C LEU A 138 0.10 -7.26 4.91
N GLU A 139 0.26 -6.23 5.75
CA GLU A 139 0.30 -4.82 5.32
C GLU A 139 1.43 -4.60 4.31
N SER A 140 2.65 -5.00 4.67
CA SER A 140 3.86 -4.85 3.84
C SER A 140 3.78 -5.70 2.58
N SER A 141 3.14 -6.86 2.65
CA SER A 141 2.93 -7.73 1.50
C SER A 141 2.13 -7.06 0.38
N HIS A 142 1.27 -6.08 0.67
CA HIS A 142 0.63 -5.29 -0.38
C HIS A 142 1.64 -4.47 -1.19
N ALA A 143 2.63 -3.86 -0.51
CA ALA A 143 3.69 -3.12 -1.18
C ALA A 143 4.56 -4.06 -2.04
N ILE A 144 4.86 -5.26 -1.54
CA ILE A 144 5.60 -6.29 -2.28
C ILE A 144 4.77 -6.83 -3.46
N ALA A 145 3.47 -7.02 -3.30
CA ALA A 145 2.57 -7.41 -4.38
C ALA A 145 2.61 -6.41 -5.54
N HIS A 146 2.63 -5.11 -5.22
CA HIS A 146 2.81 -4.08 -6.24
C HIS A 146 4.23 -4.08 -6.84
N LEU A 147 5.27 -4.28 -6.03
CA LEU A 147 6.65 -4.44 -6.52
C LEU A 147 6.75 -5.54 -7.58
N LEU A 148 6.11 -6.69 -7.37
CA LEU A 148 6.15 -7.82 -8.31
C LEU A 148 5.50 -7.49 -9.67
N LYS A 149 4.60 -6.51 -9.71
CA LYS A 149 3.99 -5.99 -10.94
C LYS A 149 4.86 -4.91 -11.58
N LEU A 150 5.44 -4.03 -10.76
CA LEU A 150 6.22 -2.87 -11.19
C LEU A 150 7.61 -3.23 -11.71
N ALA A 151 8.35 -4.10 -11.02
CA ALA A 151 9.74 -4.39 -11.32
C ALA A 151 9.97 -4.91 -12.76
N PRO A 152 9.11 -5.79 -13.34
CA PRO A 152 9.23 -6.19 -14.74
C PRO A 152 9.06 -5.07 -15.77
N GLU A 153 8.44 -3.95 -15.40
CA GLU A 153 8.23 -2.77 -16.26
C GLU A 153 9.39 -1.77 -16.18
N MET A 154 10.31 -1.95 -15.23
CA MET A 154 11.46 -1.07 -15.02
C MET A 154 12.72 -1.61 -15.69
N SER A 155 13.66 -0.71 -16.00
CA SER A 155 14.98 -1.12 -16.49
C SER A 155 15.75 -1.88 -15.39
N PRO A 156 16.55 -2.91 -15.71
CA PRO A 156 17.40 -3.60 -14.75
C PRO A 156 18.40 -2.71 -14.00
N SER A 157 18.67 -1.50 -14.52
CA SER A 157 19.54 -0.51 -13.89
C SER A 157 18.84 0.36 -12.85
N GLN A 158 17.50 0.35 -12.81
CA GLN A 158 16.71 1.18 -11.92
C GLN A 158 16.55 0.50 -10.56
N THR A 159 16.37 1.32 -9.54
CA THR A 159 16.35 0.90 -8.14
C THR A 159 15.02 1.25 -7.48
N ILE A 160 14.49 0.31 -6.71
CA ILE A 160 13.23 0.45 -5.97
C ILE A 160 13.52 0.24 -4.49
N ILE A 161 13.03 1.15 -3.65
CA ILE A 161 12.97 0.95 -2.20
C ILE A 161 11.54 0.63 -1.82
N VAL A 162 11.36 -0.49 -1.13
CA VAL A 162 10.05 -0.86 -0.56
C VAL A 162 10.12 -0.73 0.96
N ASN A 163 9.10 -0.10 1.55
CA ASN A 163 8.97 -0.05 3.00
C ASN A 163 8.39 -1.37 3.54
N LEU A 164 9.22 -2.23 4.13
CA LEU A 164 8.78 -3.37 4.94
C LEU A 164 8.33 -2.87 6.32
N SER A 165 7.12 -2.31 6.35
CA SER A 165 6.54 -1.62 7.51
C SER A 165 6.43 -2.45 8.79
N GLY A 166 6.45 -3.78 8.69
CA GLY A 166 6.38 -4.68 9.83
C GLY A 166 6.68 -6.14 9.48
N ARG A 167 6.93 -6.92 10.53
CA ARG A 167 7.13 -8.38 10.47
C ARG A 167 5.81 -9.14 10.63
N GLY A 168 5.73 -10.31 10.01
CA GLY A 168 4.50 -11.09 9.87
C GLY A 168 4.18 -12.07 10.99
N ASP A 169 4.90 -12.06 12.12
CA ASP A 169 4.64 -13.01 13.23
C ASP A 169 3.17 -13.01 13.68
N LYS A 170 2.53 -11.84 13.66
CA LYS A 170 1.11 -11.68 14.02
C LYS A 170 0.15 -12.32 13.01
N ASP A 171 0.58 -12.48 11.77
CA ASP A 171 -0.25 -12.90 10.65
C ASP A 171 -0.09 -14.39 10.33
N VAL A 172 0.92 -15.07 10.90
CA VAL A 172 1.24 -16.47 10.56
C VAL A 172 0.04 -17.41 10.72
N ASN A 173 -0.72 -17.30 11.82
CA ASN A 173 -1.89 -18.17 12.04
C ASN A 173 -2.97 -17.94 10.97
N GLN A 174 -3.26 -16.66 10.66
CA GLN A 174 -4.23 -16.29 9.65
C GLN A 174 -3.80 -16.81 8.27
N VAL A 175 -2.53 -16.61 7.93
CA VAL A 175 -1.97 -17.07 6.65
C VAL A 175 -1.94 -18.60 6.56
N GLN A 176 -1.64 -19.31 7.64
CA GLN A 176 -1.66 -20.77 7.68
C GLN A 176 -3.04 -21.35 7.37
N GLU A 177 -4.11 -20.71 7.84
CA GLU A 177 -5.48 -21.14 7.54
C GLU A 177 -5.86 -20.90 6.07
N MET A 178 -5.21 -19.93 5.42
CA MET A 178 -5.52 -19.48 4.06
C MET A 178 -4.64 -20.14 3.00
N LEU A 179 -3.40 -20.50 3.35
CA LEU A 179 -2.48 -21.22 2.48
C LEU A 179 -2.62 -22.72 2.70
N THR A 180 -2.95 -23.44 1.63
CA THR A 180 -2.66 -24.88 1.58
C THR A 180 -1.15 -25.03 1.46
N LEU A 181 -0.48 -25.27 2.58
CA LEU A 181 0.95 -25.60 2.58
C LEU A 181 1.12 -27.04 2.10
N ASP A 182 1.79 -27.22 0.96
CA ASP A 182 2.19 -28.53 0.42
C ASP A 182 3.20 -29.25 1.34
#